data_AF-A0A4Y2H2I0-F1
#
_entry.id   AF-A0A4Y2H2I0-F1
#
_cell.length_a   1.000
_cell.length_b   1.000
_cell.length_c   1.000
_cell.angle_alpha   90.00
_cell.angle_beta   90.00
_cell.angle_gamma   90.00
#
_symmetry.space_group_name_H-M   'P 1'
#
loop_
_entity.id
_entity.type
_entity.pdbx_description
1 polymer ?
#
loop_
_entity_poly.entity_id
_entity_poly.type
_entity_poly.pdbx_seq_one_letter_code
_entity_poly.pdbx_strand_id
1 'polypeptide(L)'
;MSKIKDAGLTIKPIKCKFAQERVKYLGHIVGRGIRTPNEVKVKAVLDFPVPTTKSQVRAFLGLAGYYNHYIPMFSSIVAHLTETLKGKLRQGKINWTEECTRAFKELKDKLSQ
;
A
#
# COMPACT_ATOMS: atom_id res chain seq x y z
N MET A 1 31.99 9.83 8.20
CA MET A 1 31.92 10.28 6.80
C MET A 1 33.02 9.69 5.92
N SER A 2 34.14 9.19 6.48
CA SER A 2 35.24 8.55 5.75
C SER A 2 34.76 7.40 4.86
N LYS A 3 34.06 6.40 5.41
CA LYS A 3 33.61 5.21 4.65
C LYS A 3 32.82 5.50 3.36
N ILE A 4 32.00 6.55 3.34
CA ILE A 4 31.19 6.90 2.16
C ILE A 4 32.08 7.58 1.10
N LYS A 5 33.01 8.43 1.54
CA LYS A 5 33.99 9.10 0.70
C LYS A 5 35.02 8.11 0.14
N ASP A 6 35.48 7.16 0.95
CA ASP A 6 36.41 6.09 0.58
C ASP A 6 35.80 5.13 -0.44
N ALA A 7 34.47 4.94 -0.40
CA ALA A 7 33.72 4.18 -1.39
C ALA A 7 33.38 4.97 -2.67
N GLY A 8 33.84 6.22 -2.80
CA GLY A 8 33.55 7.07 -3.97
C GLY A 8 32.09 7.54 -4.07
N LEU A 9 31.30 7.41 -3.00
CA LEU A 9 29.89 7.81 -3.00
C LEU A 9 29.74 9.27 -2.56
N THR A 10 28.88 10.02 -3.27
CA THR A 10 28.60 11.43 -2.94
C THR A 10 27.22 11.56 -2.32
N ILE A 11 27.15 12.24 -1.18
CA ILE A 11 25.91 12.50 -0.45
C ILE A 11 25.33 13.83 -0.93
N LYS A 12 24.01 13.89 -1.19
CA LYS A 12 23.29 15.14 -1.44
C LYS A 12 22.73 15.68 -0.12
N PRO A 13 23.32 16.72 0.51
CA PRO A 13 22.92 17.15 1.86
C PRO A 13 21.45 17.56 1.96
N ILE A 14 20.91 18.14 0.89
CA ILE A 14 19.50 18.57 0.80
C ILE A 14 18.49 17.41 0.95
N LYS A 15 18.91 16.17 0.66
CA LYS A 15 18.07 14.97 0.81
C LYS A 15 18.33 14.24 2.13
N CYS A 16 19.31 14.67 2.91
CA CYS A 16 19.68 14.03 4.16
C CYS A 16 18.93 14.65 5.32
N LYS A 17 18.39 13.80 6.19
CA LYS A 17 17.76 14.18 7.44
C LYS A 17 18.53 13.52 8.57
N PHE A 18 19.21 14.31 9.38
CA PHE A 18 20.04 13.82 10.48
C PHE A 18 19.34 14.00 11.83
N ALA A 19 19.62 13.12 12.77
CA ALA A 19 19.15 13.17 14.16
C ALA A 19 17.64 13.46 14.32
N GLN A 20 16.82 12.91 13.43
CA GLN A 20 15.36 13.05 13.51
C GLN A 20 14.78 11.96 14.40
N GLU A 21 13.77 12.31 15.18
CA GLU A 21 13.01 11.35 15.98
C GLU A 21 12.21 10.36 15.11
N ARG A 22 11.71 10.84 13.96
CA ARG A 22 10.99 10.06 12.96
C ARG A 22 11.52 10.40 11.57
N VAL A 23 11.76 9.38 10.75
CA VAL A 23 12.26 9.54 9.37
C VAL A 23 11.36 8.79 8.39
N LYS A 24 11.11 9.41 7.24
CA LYS A 24 10.48 8.74 6.11
C LYS A 24 11.49 7.83 5.42
N TYR A 25 11.24 6.53 5.44
CA TYR A 25 12.11 5.52 4.86
C TYR A 25 11.28 4.49 4.09
N LEU A 26 11.60 4.29 2.79
CA LEU A 26 10.93 3.33 1.90
C LEU A 26 9.39 3.37 1.92
N GLY A 27 8.80 4.56 2.00
CA GLY A 27 7.33 4.68 2.04
C GLY A 27 6.69 4.33 3.39
N HIS A 28 7.49 4.31 4.45
CA HIS A 28 7.06 4.24 5.84
C HIS A 28 7.63 5.42 6.64
N ILE A 29 7.06 5.69 7.80
CA ILE A 29 7.63 6.57 8.81
C ILE A 29 8.17 5.67 9.91
N VAL A 30 9.47 5.76 10.17
CA VAL A 30 10.18 4.93 11.16
C VAL A 30 10.67 5.85 12.27
N GLY A 31 10.36 5.51 13.52
CA GLY A 31 10.85 6.23 14.69
C GLY A 31 10.35 5.61 16.00
N ARG A 32 11.12 5.80 17.08
CA ARG A 32 10.81 5.25 18.41
C ARG A 32 10.45 3.75 18.43
N GLY A 33 11.09 2.94 17.57
CA GLY A 33 10.83 1.50 17.48
C GLY A 33 9.53 1.11 16.74
N ILE A 34 8.78 2.09 16.23
CA ILE A 34 7.53 1.86 15.50
C ILE A 34 7.72 2.22 14.02
N ARG A 35 7.11 1.43 13.14
CA ARG A 35 7.04 1.70 11.69
C ARG A 35 5.59 1.93 11.30
N THR A 36 5.22 3.13 10.90
CA THR A 36 3.87 3.45 10.41
C THR A 36 3.85 3.62 8.89
N PRO A 37 2.70 3.38 8.23
CA PRO A 37 2.56 3.63 6.80
C PRO A 37 2.67 5.13 6.49
N ASN A 38 3.22 5.46 5.32
CA ASN A 38 3.26 6.84 4.85
C ASN A 38 1.87 7.29 4.38
N GLU A 39 1.37 8.39 4.94
CA GLU A 39 0.06 8.98 4.66
C GLU A 39 -0.23 9.17 3.16
N VAL A 40 0.79 9.49 2.36
CA VAL A 40 0.63 9.69 0.91
C VAL A 40 0.11 8.44 0.20
N LYS A 41 0.56 7.25 0.63
CA LYS A 41 0.13 6.00 -0.01
C LYS A 41 -1.18 5.49 0.58
N VAL A 42 -1.46 5.77 1.85
CA VAL A 42 -2.78 5.55 2.45
C VAL A 42 -3.84 6.35 1.70
N LYS A 43 -3.59 7.64 1.46
CA LYS A 43 -4.46 8.49 0.63
C LYS A 43 -4.70 7.91 -0.76
N ALA A 44 -3.67 7.41 -1.43
CA ALA A 44 -3.83 6.77 -2.74
C ALA A 44 -4.76 5.55 -2.72
N VAL A 45 -4.84 4.79 -1.60
CA VAL A 45 -5.79 3.68 -1.45
C VAL A 45 -7.20 4.21 -1.14
N LEU A 46 -7.32 5.26 -0.32
CA LEU A 46 -8.60 5.90 0.01
C LEU A 46 -9.25 6.56 -1.21
N ASP A 47 -8.45 7.26 -2.01
CA ASP A 47 -8.88 7.96 -3.23
C ASP A 47 -9.06 7.02 -4.43
N PHE A 48 -8.72 5.73 -4.29
CA PHE A 48 -8.83 4.78 -5.38
C PHE A 48 -10.30 4.63 -5.80
N PRO A 49 -10.65 4.81 -7.08
CA PRO A 49 -12.03 4.70 -7.54
C PRO A 49 -12.53 3.26 -7.43
N VAL A 50 -13.85 3.07 -7.36
CA VAL A 50 -14.45 1.72 -7.34
C VAL A 50 -14.02 0.98 -8.61
N PRO A 51 -13.28 -0.14 -8.50
CA PRO A 51 -12.77 -0.83 -9.66
C PRO A 51 -13.92 -1.50 -10.43
N THR A 52 -13.94 -1.30 -11.75
CA THR A 52 -14.94 -1.85 -12.68
C THR A 52 -14.37 -2.96 -13.57
N THR A 53 -13.05 -3.16 -13.51
CA THR A 53 -12.33 -4.12 -14.36
C THR A 53 -11.36 -4.97 -13.55
N LYS A 54 -11.06 -6.19 -14.04
CA LYS A 54 -10.09 -7.10 -13.41
C LYS A 54 -8.70 -6.46 -13.23
N SER A 55 -8.29 -5.61 -14.16
CA SER A 55 -7.02 -4.88 -14.08
C SER A 55 -7.00 -3.88 -12.92
N GLN A 56 -8.10 -3.14 -12.72
CA GLN A 56 -8.22 -2.18 -11.62
C GLN A 56 -8.28 -2.90 -10.26
N VAL A 57 -8.97 -4.04 -10.16
CA VAL A 57 -8.97 -4.85 -8.93
C VAL A 57 -7.55 -5.35 -8.61
N ARG A 58 -6.78 -5.84 -9.59
CA ARG A 58 -5.38 -6.24 -9.36
C ARG A 58 -4.49 -5.07 -8.95
N ALA A 59 -4.65 -3.91 -9.57
CA ALA A 59 -3.91 -2.70 -9.20
C ALA A 59 -4.22 -2.27 -7.77
N PHE A 60 -5.50 -2.29 -7.36
CA PHE A 60 -5.91 -2.01 -6.00
C PHE A 60 -5.32 -3.01 -5.01
N LEU A 61 -5.43 -4.32 -5.27
CA LEU A 61 -4.87 -5.36 -4.41
C LEU A 61 -3.35 -5.27 -4.30
N GLY A 62 -2.65 -4.87 -5.37
CA GLY A 62 -1.21 -4.62 -5.34
C GLY A 62 -0.83 -3.44 -4.43
N LEU A 63 -1.60 -2.35 -4.49
CA LEU A 63 -1.42 -1.18 -3.63
C LEU A 63 -1.71 -1.51 -2.16
N ALA A 64 -2.87 -2.14 -1.92
CA ALA A 64 -3.32 -2.54 -0.59
C ALA A 64 -2.40 -3.61 0.03
N GLY A 65 -1.93 -4.56 -0.79
CA GLY A 65 -1.05 -5.64 -0.37
C GLY A 65 0.30 -5.17 0.16
N TYR A 66 0.80 -4.02 -0.31
CA TYR A 66 2.03 -3.41 0.24
C TYR A 66 1.89 -3.04 1.72
N TYR A 67 0.67 -2.77 2.19
CA TYR A 67 0.34 -2.39 3.56
C TYR A 67 -0.40 -3.49 4.34
N ASN A 68 -0.42 -4.73 3.84
CA ASN A 68 -1.16 -5.83 4.47
C ASN A 68 -0.80 -6.04 5.95
N HIS A 69 0.44 -5.73 6.35
CA HIS A 69 0.94 -5.88 7.71
C HIS A 69 0.21 -4.99 8.72
N TYR A 70 -0.38 -3.89 8.26
CA TYR A 70 -1.14 -2.94 9.07
C TYR A 70 -2.62 -3.27 9.12
N ILE A 71 -3.10 -4.17 8.26
CA ILE A 71 -4.53 -4.47 8.11
C ILE A 71 -4.82 -5.83 8.74
N PRO A 72 -5.47 -5.88 9.92
CA PRO A 72 -5.85 -7.14 10.52
C PRO A 72 -6.87 -7.86 9.64
N MET A 73 -6.68 -9.18 9.47
CA MET A 73 -7.51 -10.06 8.65
C MET A 73 -7.53 -9.69 7.15
N PHE A 74 -6.48 -9.05 6.63
CA PHE A 74 -6.37 -8.66 5.22
C PHE A 74 -6.79 -9.78 4.26
N SER A 75 -6.25 -10.99 4.44
CA SER A 75 -6.53 -12.14 3.57
C SER A 75 -8.02 -12.49 3.47
N SER A 76 -8.76 -12.39 4.58
CA SER A 76 -10.20 -12.66 4.61
C SER A 76 -10.98 -11.60 3.85
N ILE A 77 -10.59 -10.32 3.99
CA ILE A 77 -11.23 -9.20 3.30
C ILE A 77 -10.97 -9.28 1.79
N VAL A 78 -9.71 -9.50 1.38
CA VAL A 78 -9.36 -9.59 -0.04
C VAL A 78 -9.79 -10.91 -0.69
N ALA A 79 -10.25 -11.91 0.06
CA ALA A 79 -10.73 -13.18 -0.50
C ALA A 79 -11.89 -12.95 -1.47
N HIS A 80 -12.87 -12.13 -1.08
CA HIS A 80 -14.01 -11.75 -1.93
C HIS A 80 -13.55 -11.02 -3.20
N LEU A 81 -12.57 -10.12 -3.09
CA LEU A 81 -12.00 -9.42 -4.25
C LEU A 81 -11.19 -10.37 -5.15
N THR A 82 -10.47 -11.33 -4.57
CA THR A 82 -9.64 -12.29 -5.31
C THR A 82 -10.50 -13.30 -6.06
N GLU A 83 -11.69 -13.63 -5.53
CA GLU A 83 -12.66 -14.46 -6.23
C GLU A 83 -13.12 -13.86 -7.55
N THR A 84 -13.36 -12.54 -7.60
CA THR A 84 -13.69 -11.84 -8.85
C THR A 84 -12.57 -11.88 -9.89
N LEU A 85 -11.33 -12.14 -9.47
CA LEU A 85 -10.18 -12.29 -10.35
C LEU A 85 -10.04 -13.69 -10.94
N LYS A 86 -10.78 -14.70 -10.42
CA LYS A 86 -10.75 -16.07 -10.95
C LYS A 86 -11.26 -16.09 -12.41
N GLY A 87 -10.70 -16.99 -13.21
CA GLY A 87 -11.00 -17.16 -14.64
C GLY A 87 -9.84 -16.81 -15.58
N LYS A 88 -9.79 -17.46 -16.76
CA LYS A 88 -8.69 -17.38 -17.74
C LYS A 88 -8.43 -15.97 -18.31
N LEU A 89 -9.46 -15.11 -18.36
CA LEU A 89 -9.35 -13.78 -18.95
C LEU A 89 -8.65 -12.80 -17.99
N ARG A 90 -7.45 -12.34 -18.40
CA ARG A 90 -6.69 -11.28 -17.71
C ARG A 90 -7.42 -9.94 -17.72
N GLN A 91 -8.16 -9.66 -18.79
CA GLN A 91 -8.99 -8.47 -18.97
C GLN A 91 -10.44 -8.91 -19.23
N GLY A 92 -11.39 -8.28 -18.56
CA GLY A 92 -12.81 -8.59 -18.68
C GLY A 92 -13.63 -7.84 -17.65
N LYS A 93 -14.94 -7.70 -17.91
CA LYS A 93 -15.90 -7.22 -16.91
C LYS A 93 -15.87 -8.14 -15.70
N ILE A 94 -15.89 -7.55 -14.51
CA ILE A 94 -16.00 -8.28 -13.25
C ILE A 94 -17.48 -8.36 -12.86
N ASN A 95 -17.88 -9.50 -12.32
CA ASN A 95 -19.14 -9.58 -11.58
C ASN A 95 -18.89 -8.95 -10.21
N TRP A 96 -19.12 -7.64 -10.12
CA TRP A 96 -18.98 -6.89 -8.88
C TRP A 96 -20.21 -7.15 -8.01
N THR A 97 -20.04 -7.90 -6.93
CA THR A 97 -21.12 -8.22 -5.99
C THR A 97 -21.14 -7.22 -4.82
N GLU A 98 -22.21 -7.25 -4.02
CA GLU A 98 -22.29 -6.42 -2.81
C GLU A 98 -21.19 -6.76 -1.80
N GLU A 99 -20.78 -8.03 -1.70
CA GLU A 99 -19.66 -8.45 -0.85
C GLU A 99 -18.33 -7.83 -1.30
N CYS A 100 -18.14 -7.61 -2.60
CA CYS A 100 -16.96 -6.92 -3.13
C CYS A 100 -16.96 -5.45 -2.73
N THR A 101 -18.11 -4.79 -2.79
CA THR A 101 -18.28 -3.41 -2.29
C THR A 101 -17.99 -3.32 -0.80
N ARG A 102 -18.52 -4.26 -0.01
CA ARG A 102 -18.30 -4.33 1.43
C ARG A 102 -16.82 -4.53 1.75
N ALA A 103 -16.16 -5.49 1.10
CA ALA A 103 -14.74 -5.75 1.28
C ALA A 103 -13.87 -4.53 0.89
N PHE A 104 -14.20 -3.87 -0.22
CA PHE A 104 -13.49 -2.67 -0.66
C PHE A 104 -13.61 -1.52 0.34
N LYS A 105 -14.82 -1.30 0.89
CA LYS A 105 -15.06 -0.27 1.90
C LYS A 105 -14.36 -0.61 3.22
N GLU A 106 -14.48 -1.83 3.71
CA GLU A 106 -13.81 -2.29 4.92
C GLU A 106 -12.29 -2.11 4.82
N LEU A 107 -11.71 -2.40 3.65
CA LEU A 107 -10.28 -2.28 3.42
C LEU A 107 -9.81 -0.81 3.43
N LYS A 108 -10.62 0.11 2.91
CA LYS A 108 -10.38 1.56 3.01
C LYS A 108 -10.48 2.03 4.45
N ASP A 109 -11.52 1.61 5.17
CA ASP A 109 -11.75 2.03 6.56
C ASP A 109 -10.58 1.58 7.46
N LYS A 110 -10.12 0.33 7.34
CA LYS A 110 -8.97 -0.20 8.11
C LYS A 110 -7.63 0.44 7.76
N LEU A 111 -7.50 1.06 6.60
CA LEU A 111 -6.30 1.83 6.23
C LEU A 111 -6.38 3.29 6.68
N SER A 112 -7.57 3.80 7.01
CA SER A 112 -7.76 5.17 7.49
C SER A 112 -7.57 5.34 9.00
N GLN A 113 -7.69 4.25 9.77
CA GLN A 113 -7.42 4.20 11.22
C GLN A 113 -5.93 4.05 11.53
#